data_AF-A0A3D4XD09-F1
#
_entry.id   AF-A0A3D4XD09-F1
#
_cell.length_a   1.000
_cell.length_b   1.000
_cell.length_c   1.000
_cell.angle_alpha   90.00
_cell.angle_beta   90.00
_cell.angle_gamma   90.00
#
_symmetry.space_group_name_H-M   'P 1'
#
loop_
_entity.id
_entity.type
_entity.pdbx_description
1 polymer ?
#
loop_
_entity_poly.entity_id
_entity_poly.type
_entity_poly.pdbx_seq_one_letter_code
_entity_poly.pdbx_strand_id
1 'polypeptide(L)'
;MNTIYQSDFPRIITAIAEWCACLTVIAKYPRRHSGARLLGLLGLGLTVQCLFLAFTDRLPILLWVPCMAVAVGLMLVLIATCCNMPLATAGYCTIRAFVLAEFAASLEWQLYSYALYALGWQRGSASAVALSAFMLTLVYAAVFSVMFCLESRRTDPRAALTFRLRELWSPILIALSCFLLSNLSFVNTGIPFTSSAQTDIYNIRTLVDLAGVAMLYA
;
A
#
# COMPACT_ATOMS: atom_id res chain seq x y z
N MET A 1 -0.19 26.86 -12.51
CA MET A 1 0.68 26.83 -11.31
C MET A 1 1.08 25.39 -11.10
N ASN A 2 2.32 25.01 -11.43
CA ASN A 2 2.84 23.66 -11.21
C ASN A 2 3.06 23.49 -9.71
N THR A 3 2.00 23.13 -8.99
CA THR A 3 2.09 22.68 -7.60
C THR A 3 2.91 21.39 -7.60
N ILE A 4 4.16 21.52 -7.21
CA ILE A 4 5.04 20.38 -6.93
C ILE A 4 4.35 19.59 -5.82
N TYR A 5 4.13 18.30 -6.06
CA TYR A 5 3.61 17.38 -5.05
C TYR A 5 4.65 17.26 -3.94
N GLN A 6 4.52 18.05 -2.87
CA GLN A 6 5.18 17.79 -1.61
C GLN A 6 4.28 16.85 -0.82
N SER A 7 4.45 15.55 -1.06
CA SER A 7 4.04 14.60 -0.04
C SER A 7 5.01 14.74 1.11
N ASP A 8 4.49 15.03 2.29
CA ASP A 8 5.22 14.87 3.55
C ASP A 8 5.58 13.38 3.82
N PHE A 9 5.11 12.46 2.99
CA PHE A 9 5.29 11.01 3.07
C PHE A 9 6.56 10.54 2.36
N PRO A 10 7.49 9.86 3.05
CA PRO A 10 8.63 9.24 2.40
C PRO A 10 8.16 8.10 1.48
N ARG A 11 8.28 8.27 0.15
CA ARG A 11 7.83 7.25 -0.82
C ARG A 11 8.52 5.89 -0.68
N ILE A 12 9.69 5.87 -0.06
CA ILE A 12 10.41 4.65 0.29
C ILE A 12 9.59 3.82 1.30
N ILE A 13 8.90 4.45 2.25
CA ILE A 13 8.03 3.76 3.21
C ILE A 13 6.85 3.11 2.47
N THR A 14 6.22 3.82 1.54
CA THR A 14 5.17 3.27 0.66
C THR A 14 5.68 2.07 -0.15
N ALA A 15 6.87 2.19 -0.76
CA ALA A 15 7.47 1.07 -1.51
C ALA A 15 7.69 -0.18 -0.64
N ILE A 16 8.11 0.02 0.61
CA ILE A 16 8.27 -1.08 1.59
C ILE A 16 6.89 -1.65 1.95
N ALA A 17 5.86 -0.82 2.12
CA ALA A 17 4.49 -1.28 2.39
C ALA A 17 3.96 -2.18 1.26
N GLU A 18 4.09 -1.70 0.02
CA GLU A 18 3.68 -2.43 -1.19
C GLU A 18 4.43 -3.76 -1.31
N TRP A 19 5.74 -3.75 -1.08
CA TRP A 19 6.55 -4.96 -1.11
C TRP A 19 6.14 -5.95 0.00
N CYS A 20 5.94 -5.50 1.23
CA CYS A 20 5.45 -6.32 2.34
C CYS A 20 4.05 -6.90 2.04
N ALA A 21 3.16 -6.13 1.40
CA ALA A 21 1.86 -6.62 0.98
C ALA A 21 1.96 -7.67 -0.15
N CYS A 22 2.91 -7.54 -1.08
CA CYS A 22 3.20 -8.60 -2.04
C CYS A 22 3.70 -9.88 -1.35
N LEU A 23 4.51 -9.76 -0.29
CA LEU A 23 5.01 -10.92 0.44
C LEU A 23 3.89 -11.71 1.12
N THR A 24 2.87 -11.07 1.70
CA THR A 24 1.74 -11.79 2.31
C THR A 24 1.00 -12.64 1.27
N VAL A 25 0.80 -12.11 0.07
CA VAL A 25 0.24 -12.85 -1.07
C VAL A 25 1.15 -14.02 -1.47
N ILE A 26 2.45 -13.77 -1.70
CA ILE A 26 3.40 -14.81 -2.14
C ILE A 26 3.58 -15.90 -1.07
N ALA A 27 3.42 -15.56 0.21
CA ALA A 27 3.45 -16.53 1.30
C ALA A 27 2.24 -17.47 1.28
N LYS A 28 1.05 -16.96 0.95
CA LYS A 28 -0.21 -17.73 0.91
C LYS A 28 -0.34 -18.63 -0.32
N TYR A 29 0.08 -18.16 -1.50
CA TYR A 29 -0.15 -18.86 -2.77
C TYR A 29 1.01 -19.79 -3.18
N PRO A 30 0.76 -20.84 -3.99
CA PRO A 30 1.80 -21.73 -4.46
C PRO A 30 2.86 -20.98 -5.27
N ARG A 31 4.11 -21.10 -4.83
CA ARG A 31 5.25 -20.37 -5.39
C ARG A 31 5.79 -21.10 -6.61
N ARG A 32 6.09 -20.35 -7.68
CA ARG A 32 6.71 -20.86 -8.91
C ARG A 32 8.19 -21.15 -8.74
N HIS A 33 8.84 -20.40 -7.84
CA HIS A 33 10.26 -20.49 -7.54
C HIS A 33 10.46 -20.62 -6.02
N SER A 34 11.49 -21.35 -5.62
CA SER A 34 11.87 -21.54 -4.21
C SER A 34 13.36 -21.22 -3.99
N GLY A 35 13.74 -21.01 -2.73
CA GLY A 35 15.13 -20.77 -2.34
C GLY A 35 15.72 -19.45 -2.87
N ALA A 36 16.98 -19.50 -3.31
CA ALA A 36 17.75 -18.32 -3.72
C ALA A 36 17.13 -17.55 -4.90
N ARG A 37 16.45 -18.24 -5.84
CA ARG A 37 15.78 -17.59 -6.98
C ARG A 37 14.60 -16.73 -6.51
N LEU A 38 13.83 -17.20 -5.54
CA LEU A 38 12.74 -16.43 -4.95
C LEU A 38 13.29 -15.21 -4.21
N LEU A 39 14.33 -15.39 -3.40
CA LEU A 39 14.97 -14.27 -2.70
C LEU A 39 15.53 -13.23 -3.67
N GLY A 40 16.15 -13.67 -4.77
CA GLY A 40 16.62 -12.78 -5.84
C GLY A 40 15.49 -11.99 -6.49
N LEU A 41 14.37 -12.64 -6.82
CA LEU A 41 13.19 -11.97 -7.39
C LEU A 41 12.56 -10.97 -6.42
N LEU A 42 12.45 -11.33 -5.14
CA LEU A 42 11.92 -10.43 -4.10
C LEU A 42 12.82 -9.22 -3.86
N GLY A 43 14.14 -9.43 -3.81
CA GLY A 43 15.11 -8.35 -3.69
C GLY A 43 15.15 -7.44 -4.92
N LEU A 44 15.08 -8.02 -6.12
CA LEU A 44 14.96 -7.25 -7.36
C LEU A 44 13.66 -6.44 -7.38
N GLY A 45 12.54 -7.05 -7.02
CA GLY A 45 11.24 -6.38 -6.93
C GLY A 45 11.27 -5.19 -5.99
N LEU A 46 11.80 -5.36 -4.78
CA LEU A 46 11.98 -4.26 -3.82
C LEU A 46 12.86 -3.15 -4.39
N THR A 47 13.99 -3.51 -4.99
CA THR A 47 14.94 -2.54 -5.55
C THR A 47 14.29 -1.73 -6.67
N VAL A 48 13.58 -2.40 -7.59
CA VAL A 48 12.86 -1.74 -8.69
C VAL A 48 11.75 -0.84 -8.15
N GLN A 49 10.98 -1.30 -7.16
CA GLN A 49 9.89 -0.52 -6.55
C GLN A 49 10.44 0.74 -5.87
N CYS A 50 11.47 0.58 -5.03
CA CYS A 50 12.13 1.69 -4.34
C CYS A 50 12.74 2.69 -5.32
N LEU A 51 13.46 2.23 -6.35
CA LEU A 51 14.04 3.10 -7.36
C LEU A 51 12.96 3.86 -8.12
N PHE A 52 11.91 3.17 -8.57
CA PHE A 52 10.81 3.78 -9.32
C PHE A 52 10.13 4.89 -8.52
N LEU A 53 9.77 4.62 -7.26
CA LEU A 53 9.13 5.58 -6.38
C LEU A 53 10.07 6.73 -5.97
N ALA A 54 11.37 6.46 -5.76
CA ALA A 54 12.36 7.49 -5.47
C ALA A 54 12.61 8.44 -6.65
N PHE A 55 12.68 7.92 -7.88
CA PHE A 55 12.80 8.76 -9.08
C PHE A 55 11.52 9.58 -9.34
N THR A 56 10.37 9.04 -8.93
CA THR A 56 9.07 9.68 -9.14
C THR A 56 8.72 10.69 -8.05
N ASP A 57 9.59 10.90 -7.07
CA ASP A 57 9.29 11.73 -5.89
C ASP A 57 8.90 13.17 -6.23
N ARG A 58 9.46 13.71 -7.32
CA ARG A 58 9.27 15.11 -7.74
C ARG A 58 8.33 15.29 -8.93
N LEU A 59 7.53 14.29 -9.29
CA LEU A 59 6.62 14.40 -10.43
C LEU A 59 5.44 15.36 -10.11
N PRO A 60 4.96 16.15 -11.09
CA PRO A 60 3.77 16.98 -10.95
C PRO A 60 2.58 16.14 -10.51
N ILE A 61 1.64 16.75 -9.78
CA ILE A 61 0.47 16.03 -9.24
C ILE A 61 -0.38 15.35 -10.33
N LEU A 62 -0.39 15.89 -11.55
CA LEU A 62 -1.09 15.31 -12.70
C LEU A 62 -0.51 13.93 -13.11
N LEU A 63 0.80 13.71 -12.89
CA LEU A 63 1.51 12.47 -13.19
C LEU A 63 1.55 11.49 -12.01
N TRP A 64 0.99 11.88 -10.86
CA TRP A 64 0.94 11.04 -9.66
C TRP A 64 0.02 9.83 -9.82
N VAL A 65 -1.21 10.01 -10.33
CA VAL A 65 -2.15 8.88 -10.56
C VAL A 65 -1.57 7.87 -11.57
N PRO A 66 -1.03 8.29 -12.74
CA PRO A 66 -0.33 7.37 -13.64
C PRO A 66 0.86 6.66 -12.99
N CYS A 67 1.64 7.34 -12.15
CA CYS A 67 2.74 6.71 -11.41
C CYS A 67 2.24 5.59 -10.51
N MET A 68 1.20 5.85 -9.70
CA MET A 68 0.68 4.84 -8.77
C MET A 68 0.10 3.64 -9.54
N ALA A 69 -0.51 3.87 -10.71
CA ALA A 69 -0.92 2.78 -11.59
C ALA A 69 0.27 1.92 -12.07
N VAL A 70 1.41 2.53 -12.37
CA VAL A 70 2.65 1.79 -12.72
C VAL A 70 3.20 1.05 -11.51
N ALA A 71 3.18 1.64 -10.31
CA ALA A 71 3.59 0.99 -9.06
C ALA A 71 2.75 -0.28 -8.78
N VAL A 72 1.43 -0.20 -8.94
CA VAL A 72 0.53 -1.36 -8.87
C VAL A 72 0.84 -2.38 -9.97
N GLY A 73 1.19 -1.93 -11.17
CA GLY A 73 1.65 -2.78 -12.27
C GLY A 73 2.92 -3.57 -11.91
N LEU A 74 3.88 -2.94 -11.24
CA LEU A 74 5.10 -3.60 -10.76
C LEU A 74 4.78 -4.65 -9.68
N MET A 75 3.86 -4.36 -8.76
CA MET A 75 3.36 -5.34 -7.80
C MET A 75 2.73 -6.56 -8.51
N LEU A 76 1.93 -6.33 -9.55
CA LEU A 76 1.32 -7.39 -10.36
C LEU A 76 2.38 -8.27 -11.03
N VAL A 77 3.41 -7.65 -11.63
CA VAL A 77 4.53 -8.38 -12.25
C VAL A 77 5.28 -9.21 -11.21
N LEU A 78 5.54 -8.67 -10.02
CA LEU A 78 6.21 -9.39 -8.95
C LEU A 78 5.39 -10.61 -8.49
N ILE A 79 4.09 -10.46 -8.29
CA ILE A 79 3.20 -11.56 -7.87
C ILE A 79 3.09 -12.61 -8.99
N ALA A 80 2.88 -12.19 -10.24
CA ALA A 80 2.74 -13.10 -11.39
C ALA A 80 4.02 -13.89 -11.71
N THR A 81 5.19 -13.32 -11.44
CA THR A 81 6.48 -14.01 -11.61
C THR A 81 6.78 -14.96 -10.44
N CYS A 82 6.44 -14.58 -9.21
CA CYS A 82 6.71 -15.38 -8.01
C CYS A 82 5.72 -16.53 -7.80
N CYS A 83 4.46 -16.39 -8.21
CA CYS A 83 3.39 -17.35 -7.92
C CYS A 83 2.93 -18.10 -9.18
N ASN A 84 2.53 -19.36 -9.00
CA ASN A 84 1.94 -20.16 -10.05
C ASN A 84 0.41 -20.03 -10.04
N MET A 85 -0.11 -18.90 -10.55
CA MET A 85 -1.54 -18.61 -10.59
C MET A 85 -1.97 -17.91 -11.89
N PRO A 86 -3.26 -17.99 -12.28
CA PRO A 86 -3.79 -17.24 -13.42
C PRO A 86 -3.62 -15.72 -13.23
N LEU A 87 -3.42 -14.98 -14.33
CA LEU A 87 -3.23 -13.53 -14.29
C LEU A 87 -4.43 -12.79 -13.66
N ALA A 88 -5.65 -13.29 -13.86
CA ALA A 88 -6.84 -12.75 -13.22
C ALA A 88 -6.74 -12.82 -11.69
N THR A 89 -6.36 -13.97 -11.15
CA THR A 89 -6.16 -14.17 -9.71
C THR A 89 -5.02 -13.29 -9.18
N ALA A 90 -3.92 -13.20 -9.94
CA ALA A 90 -2.81 -12.29 -9.60
C ALA A 90 -3.29 -10.82 -9.54
N GLY A 91 -4.13 -10.39 -10.47
CA GLY A 91 -4.73 -9.06 -10.49
C GLY A 91 -5.59 -8.79 -9.26
N TYR A 92 -6.49 -9.71 -8.91
CA TYR A 92 -7.31 -9.61 -7.70
C TYR A 92 -6.46 -9.51 -6.42
N CYS A 93 -5.45 -10.38 -6.30
CA CYS A 93 -4.51 -10.35 -5.18
C CYS A 93 -3.71 -9.04 -5.12
N THR A 94 -3.31 -8.50 -6.27
CA THR A 94 -2.57 -7.24 -6.35
C THR A 94 -3.41 -6.08 -5.85
N ILE A 95 -4.69 -6.00 -6.25
CA ILE A 95 -5.61 -4.96 -5.80
C ILE A 95 -5.76 -5.01 -4.27
N ARG A 96 -5.95 -6.20 -3.71
CA ARG A 96 -6.05 -6.39 -2.25
C ARG A 96 -4.77 -6.02 -1.52
N ALA A 97 -3.62 -6.44 -2.06
CA ALA A 97 -2.31 -6.09 -1.52
C ALA A 97 -2.08 -4.58 -1.56
N PHE A 98 -2.47 -3.90 -2.64
CA PHE A 98 -2.33 -2.46 -2.79
C PHE A 98 -3.18 -1.69 -1.76
N VAL A 99 -4.46 -2.01 -1.62
CA VAL A 99 -5.33 -1.35 -0.63
C VAL A 99 -4.84 -1.62 0.81
N LEU A 100 -4.30 -2.81 1.07
CA LEU A 100 -3.68 -3.12 2.35
C LEU A 100 -2.39 -2.32 2.59
N ALA A 101 -1.56 -2.13 1.56
CA ALA A 101 -0.35 -1.34 1.63
C ALA A 101 -0.66 0.15 1.90
N GLU A 102 -1.67 0.71 1.21
CA GLU A 102 -2.17 2.06 1.46
C GLU A 102 -2.66 2.20 2.90
N PHE A 103 -3.49 1.27 3.38
CA PHE A 103 -3.95 1.27 4.78
C PHE A 103 -2.78 1.25 5.79
N ALA A 104 -1.80 0.37 5.58
CA ALA A 104 -0.64 0.24 6.47
C ALA A 104 0.20 1.53 6.49
N ALA A 105 0.44 2.13 5.32
CA ALA A 105 1.19 3.39 5.20
C ALA A 105 0.44 4.56 5.83
N SER A 106 -0.87 4.67 5.59
CA SER A 106 -1.72 5.71 6.18
C SER A 106 -1.77 5.60 7.71
N LEU A 107 -1.88 4.39 8.25
CA LEU A 107 -1.95 4.13 9.69
C LEU A 107 -0.61 4.44 10.39
N GLU A 108 0.50 4.03 9.79
CA GLU A 108 1.84 4.33 10.31
C GLU A 108 2.05 5.84 10.44
N TRP A 109 1.73 6.57 9.38
CA TRP A 109 1.93 8.01 9.37
C TRP A 109 1.01 8.76 10.33
N GLN A 110 -0.24 8.31 10.47
CA GLN A 110 -1.20 8.85 11.42
C GLN A 110 -0.68 8.68 12.86
N LEU A 111 -0.21 7.48 13.22
CA LEU A 111 0.34 7.18 14.55
C LEU A 111 1.66 7.91 14.81
N TYR A 112 2.56 7.94 13.83
CA TYR A 112 3.82 8.67 13.92
C TYR A 112 3.59 10.17 14.16
N SER A 113 2.69 10.78 13.39
CA SER A 113 2.36 12.20 13.51
C SER A 113 1.73 12.52 14.87
N TYR A 114 0.83 11.66 15.36
CA TYR A 114 0.24 11.79 16.68
C TYR A 114 1.29 11.64 17.80
N ALA A 115 2.17 10.65 17.71
CA ALA A 115 3.23 10.42 18.70
C ALA A 115 4.22 11.58 18.74
N LEU A 116 4.60 12.13 17.58
CA LEU A 116 5.48 13.29 17.49
C LEU A 116 4.84 14.54 18.13
N TYR A 117 3.55 14.76 17.90
CA TYR A 117 2.78 15.85 18.52
C TYR A 117 2.68 15.67 20.04
N ALA A 118 2.34 14.48 20.52
CA ALA A 118 2.20 14.18 21.95
C ALA A 118 3.52 14.33 22.73
N LEU A 119 4.66 14.02 22.09
CA LEU A 119 5.99 14.13 22.69
C LEU A 119 6.61 15.52 22.54
N GLY A 120 6.00 16.43 21.76
CA GLY A 120 6.51 17.78 21.50
C GLY A 120 7.86 17.80 20.77
N TRP A 121 8.21 16.73 20.06
CA TRP A 121 9.51 16.61 19.37
C TRP A 121 9.46 17.27 17.99
N GLN A 122 10.54 17.95 17.61
CA GLN A 122 10.67 18.50 16.26
C GLN A 122 11.01 17.41 15.24
N ARG A 123 10.39 17.50 14.04
CA ARG A 123 10.75 16.65 12.88
C ARG A 123 12.25 16.79 12.61
N GLY A 124 12.95 15.65 12.53
CA GLY A 124 14.39 15.59 12.23
C GLY A 124 15.33 15.36 13.43
N SER A 125 14.83 15.34 14.67
CA SER A 125 15.65 14.89 15.82
C SER A 125 16.04 13.41 15.65
N ALA A 126 17.21 13.00 16.15
CA ALA A 126 17.63 11.59 16.19
C ALA A 126 16.58 10.71 16.89
N SER A 127 15.92 11.25 17.92
CA SER A 127 14.81 10.59 18.61
C SER A 127 13.55 10.43 17.74
N ALA A 128 13.27 11.38 16.85
CA ALA A 128 12.16 11.33 15.91
C ALA A 128 12.40 10.31 14.79
N VAL A 129 13.64 10.12 14.35
CA VAL A 129 14.02 9.07 13.39
C VAL A 129 13.88 7.69 14.02
N ALA A 130 14.36 7.51 15.24
CA ALA A 130 14.20 6.26 15.99
C ALA A 130 12.71 5.93 16.23
N LEU A 131 11.90 6.94 16.55
CA LEU A 131 10.45 6.78 16.72
C LEU A 131 9.75 6.38 15.42
N SER A 132 10.14 6.98 14.28
CA SER A 132 9.60 6.60 12.96
C SER A 132 9.95 5.15 12.63
N ALA A 133 11.21 4.74 12.80
CA ALA A 133 11.62 3.36 12.56
C ALA A 133 10.89 2.36 13.47
N PHE A 134 10.69 2.72 14.74
CA PHE A 134 9.94 1.92 15.70
C PHE A 134 8.46 1.80 15.30
N MET A 135 7.80 2.92 14.96
CA MET A 135 6.40 2.93 14.55
C MET A 135 6.18 2.16 13.25
N LEU A 136 7.05 2.36 12.25
CA LEU A 136 7.03 1.60 11.02
C LEU A 136 7.12 0.09 11.29
N THR A 137 8.10 -0.32 12.09
CA THR A 137 8.28 -1.74 12.43
C THR A 137 7.06 -2.30 13.16
N LEU A 138 6.55 -1.58 14.17
CA LEU A 138 5.41 -2.00 14.99
C LEU A 138 4.13 -2.12 14.16
N VAL A 139 3.80 -1.09 13.39
CA VAL A 139 2.55 -1.02 12.61
C VAL A 139 2.58 -2.03 11.48
N TYR A 140 3.70 -2.15 10.75
CA TYR A 140 3.77 -3.09 9.64
C TYR A 140 3.75 -4.52 10.16
N ALA A 141 4.51 -4.82 11.22
CA ALA A 141 4.45 -6.13 11.84
C ALA A 141 3.03 -6.46 12.31
N ALA A 142 2.33 -5.52 12.97
CA ALA A 142 0.97 -5.73 13.44
C ALA A 142 -0.01 -5.95 12.28
N VAL A 143 -0.08 -5.04 11.32
CA VAL A 143 -1.03 -5.08 10.19
C VAL A 143 -0.81 -6.34 9.35
N PHE A 144 0.42 -6.59 8.90
CA PHE A 144 0.69 -7.75 8.06
C PHE A 144 0.56 -9.08 8.82
N SER A 145 0.87 -9.14 10.12
CA SER A 145 0.66 -10.36 10.93
C SER A 145 -0.82 -10.64 11.17
N VAL A 146 -1.62 -9.63 11.47
CA VAL A 146 -3.08 -9.78 11.62
C VAL A 146 -3.67 -10.27 10.30
N MET A 147 -3.30 -9.67 9.18
CA MET A 147 -3.78 -10.10 7.86
C MET A 147 -3.33 -11.51 7.51
N PHE A 148 -2.07 -11.85 7.78
CA PHE A 148 -1.57 -13.21 7.59
C PHE A 148 -2.34 -14.24 8.45
N CYS A 149 -2.65 -13.91 9.71
CA CYS A 149 -3.44 -14.76 10.59
C CYS A 149 -4.89 -14.92 10.10
N LEU A 150 -5.54 -13.82 9.70
CA LEU A 150 -6.90 -13.84 9.14
C LEU A 150 -6.95 -14.68 7.85
N GLU A 151 -5.97 -14.51 6.98
CA GLU A 151 -5.90 -15.26 5.73
C GLU A 151 -5.53 -16.73 5.93
N SER A 152 -4.67 -17.06 6.90
CA SER A 152 -4.31 -18.44 7.23
C SER A 152 -5.46 -19.21 7.88
N ARG A 153 -6.40 -18.52 8.53
CA ARG A 153 -7.63 -19.12 9.06
C ARG A 153 -8.69 -19.35 7.98
N ARG A 154 -8.57 -18.67 6.84
CA ARG A 154 -9.48 -18.81 5.69
C ARG A 154 -9.01 -19.99 4.83
N THR A 155 -9.60 -21.17 5.04
CA THR A 155 -9.41 -22.34 4.18
C THR A 155 -10.19 -22.15 2.87
N ASP A 156 -9.63 -21.35 1.96
CA ASP A 156 -10.22 -21.17 0.63
C ASP A 156 -10.04 -22.47 -0.19
N PRO A 157 -11.13 -23.10 -0.68
CA PRO A 157 -11.02 -24.25 -1.58
C PRO A 157 -10.25 -23.85 -2.84
N ARG A 158 -9.37 -24.72 -3.34
CA ARG A 158 -8.59 -24.51 -4.58
C ARG A 158 -9.45 -24.20 -5.82
N ALA A 159 -10.77 -24.42 -5.76
CA ALA A 159 -11.73 -24.05 -6.81
C ALA A 159 -12.07 -22.54 -6.84
N ALA A 160 -11.82 -21.79 -5.77
CA ALA A 160 -11.97 -20.32 -5.73
C ALA A 160 -10.77 -19.57 -6.36
N LEU A 161 -9.77 -20.30 -6.87
CA LEU A 161 -8.52 -19.77 -7.41
C LEU A 161 -8.57 -19.45 -8.92
N THR A 162 -9.72 -19.68 -9.55
CA THR A 162 -10.03 -19.32 -10.93
C THR A 162 -11.03 -18.16 -10.98
N PHE A 163 -10.59 -16.99 -10.56
CA PHE A 163 -11.35 -15.75 -10.80
C PHE A 163 -11.40 -15.47 -12.30
N ARG A 164 -12.59 -15.10 -12.80
CA ARG A 164 -12.73 -14.61 -14.17
C ARG A 164 -12.32 -13.14 -14.23
N LEU A 165 -11.72 -12.70 -15.35
CA LEU A 165 -11.40 -11.29 -15.57
C LEU A 165 -12.61 -10.35 -15.41
N ARG A 166 -13.82 -10.86 -15.66
CA ARG A 166 -15.07 -10.10 -15.49
C ARG A 166 -15.41 -9.80 -14.03
N GLU A 167 -14.89 -10.59 -13.09
CA GLU A 167 -15.11 -10.43 -11.65
C GLU A 167 -14.13 -9.42 -11.04
N LEU A 168 -13.08 -9.00 -11.76
CA LEU A 168 -12.12 -8.00 -11.29
C LEU A 168 -12.70 -6.57 -11.26
N TRP A 169 -13.80 -6.31 -11.97
CA TRP A 169 -14.31 -4.94 -12.10
C TRP A 169 -14.78 -4.36 -10.77
N SER A 170 -15.47 -5.16 -9.94
CA SER A 170 -15.94 -4.71 -8.62
C SER A 170 -14.77 -4.38 -7.67
N PRO A 171 -13.78 -5.26 -7.47
CA PRO A 171 -12.58 -4.95 -6.68
C PRO A 171 -11.80 -3.74 -7.20
N ILE A 172 -11.65 -3.60 -8.53
CA ILE A 172 -10.99 -2.43 -9.14
C ILE A 172 -11.73 -1.15 -8.77
N LEU A 173 -13.05 -1.13 -8.92
CA LEU A 173 -13.86 0.05 -8.61
C LEU A 173 -13.79 0.42 -7.13
N ILE A 174 -13.84 -0.56 -6.22
CA ILE A 174 -13.72 -0.32 -4.78
C ILE A 174 -12.34 0.26 -4.46
N ALA A 175 -11.27 -0.38 -4.93
CA ALA A 175 -9.90 0.06 -4.68
C ALA A 175 -9.64 1.45 -5.28
N LEU A 176 -10.09 1.70 -6.51
CA LEU A 176 -9.96 2.99 -7.17
C LEU A 176 -10.73 4.08 -6.42
N SER A 177 -11.96 3.79 -5.97
CA SER A 177 -12.78 4.73 -5.22
C SER A 177 -12.16 5.05 -3.86
N CYS A 178 -11.73 4.04 -3.11
CA CYS A 178 -11.03 4.22 -1.83
C CYS A 178 -9.74 5.02 -2.03
N PHE A 179 -8.91 4.66 -3.01
CA PHE A 179 -7.66 5.33 -3.31
C PHE A 179 -7.85 6.80 -3.69
N LEU A 180 -8.81 7.08 -4.57
CA LEU A 180 -9.12 8.46 -4.97
C LEU A 180 -9.66 9.27 -3.80
N LEU A 181 -10.56 8.71 -2.99
CA LEU A 181 -11.12 9.38 -1.81
C LEU A 181 -10.06 9.64 -0.73
N SER A 182 -9.18 8.66 -0.47
CA SER A 182 -8.13 8.75 0.54
C SER A 182 -7.02 9.72 0.11
N ASN A 183 -6.85 9.95 -1.19
CA ASN A 183 -5.88 10.89 -1.75
C ASN A 183 -6.48 12.17 -2.35
N LEU A 184 -7.81 12.37 -2.24
CA LEU A 184 -8.52 13.51 -2.87
C LEU A 184 -8.05 14.86 -2.33
N SER A 185 -7.70 14.88 -1.04
CA SER A 185 -7.17 16.07 -0.35
C SER A 185 -5.84 16.54 -0.93
N PHE A 186 -5.06 15.66 -1.57
CA PHE A 186 -3.83 16.06 -2.26
C PHE A 186 -4.12 16.73 -3.61
N VAL A 187 -5.11 16.23 -4.35
CA VAL A 187 -5.36 16.63 -5.74
C VAL A 187 -6.10 17.98 -5.83
N ASN A 188 -7.06 18.23 -4.93
CA ASN A 188 -7.86 19.46 -4.93
C ASN A 188 -8.01 20.05 -3.53
N THR A 189 -7.32 21.16 -3.28
CA THR A 189 -7.57 22.04 -2.13
C THR A 189 -8.64 23.05 -2.53
N GLY A 190 -9.91 22.84 -2.14
CA GLY A 190 -10.97 23.85 -2.40
C GLY A 190 -12.40 23.36 -2.66
N ILE A 191 -12.69 22.07 -2.49
CA ILE A 191 -14.07 21.56 -2.48
C ILE A 191 -14.59 21.53 -1.03
N PRO A 192 -15.90 21.74 -0.79
CA PRO A 192 -16.45 21.89 0.57
C PRO A 192 -16.31 20.66 1.47
N PHE A 193 -15.84 19.53 0.92
CA PHE A 193 -15.61 18.27 1.61
C PHE A 193 -14.12 17.96 1.89
N THR A 194 -13.20 18.88 1.60
CA THR A 194 -11.77 18.72 1.93
C THR A 194 -11.41 19.59 3.13
N SER A 195 -10.89 18.98 4.20
CA SER A 195 -10.42 19.69 5.39
C SER A 195 -9.01 20.26 5.16
N SER A 196 -8.75 21.46 5.68
CA SER A 196 -7.41 22.07 5.67
C SER A 196 -6.55 21.65 6.87
N ALA A 197 -7.13 20.93 7.83
CA ALA A 197 -6.43 20.43 9.01
C ALA A 197 -5.73 19.09 8.70
N GLN A 198 -4.41 19.03 8.87
CA GLN A 198 -3.62 17.82 8.59
C GLN A 198 -4.12 16.58 9.33
N THR A 199 -4.62 16.72 10.56
CA THR A 199 -5.19 15.63 11.36
C THR A 199 -6.42 15.00 10.71
N ASP A 200 -7.30 15.82 10.12
CA ASP A 200 -8.52 15.35 9.47
C ASP A 200 -8.19 14.62 8.15
N ILE A 201 -7.17 15.10 7.43
CA ILE A 201 -6.68 14.43 6.21
C ILE A 201 -6.19 13.02 6.54
N TYR A 202 -5.40 12.86 7.61
CA TYR A 202 -4.89 11.54 8.02
C TYR A 202 -6.01 10.61 8.51
N ASN A 203 -6.99 11.14 9.26
CA ASN A 203 -8.14 10.36 9.73
C ASN A 203 -9.02 9.86 8.57
N ILE A 204 -9.33 10.72 7.59
CA ILE A 204 -10.11 10.32 6.42
C ILE A 204 -9.37 9.22 5.65
N ARG A 205 -8.05 9.39 5.45
CA ARG A 205 -7.23 8.43 4.72
C ARG A 205 -7.27 7.05 5.37
N THR A 206 -7.01 6.95 6.67
CA THR A 206 -6.98 5.66 7.36
C THR A 206 -8.34 4.99 7.46
N LEU A 207 -9.41 5.74 7.68
CA LEU A 207 -10.77 5.19 7.72
C LEU A 207 -11.23 4.69 6.35
N VAL A 208 -10.95 5.44 5.28
CA VAL A 208 -11.30 5.04 3.91
C VAL A 208 -10.50 3.82 3.46
N ASP A 209 -9.19 3.79 3.76
CA ASP A 209 -8.35 2.64 3.42
C ASP A 209 -8.77 1.39 4.24
N LEU A 210 -9.10 1.56 5.53
CA LEU A 210 -9.65 0.49 6.37
C LEU A 210 -10.96 -0.05 5.82
N ALA A 211 -11.88 0.83 5.39
CA ALA A 211 -13.13 0.44 4.76
C ALA A 211 -12.87 -0.33 3.45
N GLY A 212 -11.87 0.10 2.66
CA GLY A 212 -11.42 -0.60 1.46
C GLY A 212 -10.94 -2.03 1.76
N VAL A 213 -10.07 -2.19 2.77
CA VAL A 213 -9.64 -3.51 3.24
C VAL A 213 -10.83 -4.33 3.71
N ALA A 214 -11.73 -3.77 4.51
CA ALA A 214 -12.90 -4.48 5.01
C ALA A 214 -13.83 -4.95 3.88
N MET A 215 -14.13 -4.10 2.89
CA MET A 215 -14.99 -4.45 1.75
C MET A 215 -14.38 -5.53 0.84
N LEU A 216 -13.05 -5.51 0.65
CA LEU A 216 -12.36 -6.51 -0.17
C LEU A 216 -12.12 -7.84 0.55
N TYR A 217 -12.33 -7.87 1.86
CA TYR A 217 -12.15 -9.07 2.70
C TYR A 217 -13.46 -9.62 3.27
N ALA A 218 -14.58 -8.89 3.18
CA ALA A 218 -15.93 -9.37 3.44
C ALA A 218 -16.32 -10.49 2.47
#